data_AF-A0A931WP35-F1
#
_entry.id   AF-A0A931WP35-F1
#
_cell.length_a   1.000
_cell.length_b   1.000
_cell.length_c   1.000
_cell.angle_alpha   90.00
_cell.angle_beta   90.00
_cell.angle_gamma   90.00
#
_symmetry.space_group_name_H-M   'P 1'
#
loop_
_entity.id
_entity.type
_entity.pdbx_description
1 polymer ?
#
loop_
_entity_poly.entity_id
_entity_poly.type
_entity_poly.pdbx_seq_one_letter_code
_entity_poly.pdbx_strand_id
1 'polypeptide(L)'
;MDEEKITAGLLRKVMSGISEDYWCAGWLHDLEYVLWDAVIGKRKGICSPEEVEQLKYLSEKCGGWVIWDEQVKDERFVPMKEWLRLYEARGAKVSQPDE
;
A
#
# COMPACT_ATOMS: atom_id res chain seq x y z
N MET A 1 -3.75 7.91 21.86
CA MET A 1 -2.50 7.29 21.37
C MET A 1 -2.77 5.95 20.67
N ASP A 2 -4.01 5.72 20.23
CA ASP A 2 -4.48 4.41 19.79
C ASP A 2 -5.11 4.49 18.39
N GLU A 3 -5.55 5.67 17.98
CA GLU A 3 -6.17 5.90 16.67
C GLU A 3 -5.23 5.55 15.53
N GLU A 4 -3.97 6.00 15.54
CA GLU A 4 -2.98 5.69 14.50
C GLU A 4 -2.72 4.18 14.35
N LYS A 5 -2.67 3.45 15.47
CA LYS A 5 -2.48 1.99 15.45
C LYS A 5 -3.74 1.27 14.95
N ILE A 6 -4.91 1.74 15.34
CA ILE A 6 -6.19 1.19 14.88
C ILE A 6 -6.35 1.42 13.38
N THR A 7 -6.09 2.64 12.89
CA THR A 7 -6.18 2.98 11.47
C THR A 7 -5.12 2.24 10.66
N ALA A 8 -3.91 2.02 11.18
CA ALA A 8 -2.90 1.22 10.50
C ALA A 8 -3.32 -0.25 10.38
N GLY A 9 -3.92 -0.81 11.45
CA GLY A 9 -4.50 -2.14 11.43
C GLY A 9 -5.70 -2.27 10.48
N LEU A 10 -6.51 -1.22 10.35
CA LEU A 10 -7.59 -1.16 9.37
C LEU A 10 -7.06 -1.08 7.94
N LEU A 11 -6.06 -0.23 7.68
CA LEU A 11 -5.43 -0.12 6.36
C LEU A 11 -4.90 -1.48 5.90
N ARG A 12 -4.18 -2.16 6.79
CA ARG A 12 -3.68 -3.52 6.57
C ARG A 12 -4.80 -4.49 6.18
N LYS A 13 -5.88 -4.55 6.96
CA LYS A 13 -7.04 -5.42 6.67
C LYS A 13 -7.69 -5.11 5.32
N VAL A 14 -7.83 -3.84 4.98
CA VAL A 14 -8.37 -3.42 3.68
C VAL A 14 -7.46 -3.89 2.55
N MET A 15 -6.15 -3.70 2.68
CA MET A 15 -5.17 -4.16 1.70
C MET A 15 -5.22 -5.68 1.50
N SER A 16 -5.19 -6.46 2.58
CA SER A 16 -5.30 -7.93 2.51
C SER A 16 -6.63 -8.39 1.94
N GLY A 17 -7.73 -7.69 2.27
CA GLY A 17 -9.05 -7.97 1.71
C GLY A 17 -9.10 -7.76 0.20
N ILE A 18 -8.50 -6.66 -0.29
CA ILE A 18 -8.39 -6.38 -1.72
C ILE A 18 -7.54 -7.45 -2.42
N SER A 19 -6.41 -7.87 -1.86
CA SER A 19 -5.61 -8.92 -2.50
C SER A 19 -6.31 -10.28 -2.52
N GLU A 20 -7.10 -10.60 -1.50
CA GLU A 20 -7.89 -11.82 -1.50
C GLU A 20 -9.05 -11.75 -2.51
N ASP A 21 -9.74 -10.61 -2.61
CA ASP A 21 -10.87 -10.43 -3.54
C ASP A 21 -10.44 -10.42 -5.02
N TYR A 22 -9.34 -9.73 -5.33
CA TYR A 22 -8.88 -9.54 -6.72
C TYR A 22 -7.86 -10.59 -7.18
N TRP A 23 -7.06 -11.16 -6.27
CA TRP A 23 -5.98 -12.10 -6.60
C TRP A 23 -6.08 -13.46 -5.89
N CYS A 24 -7.07 -13.68 -5.01
CA CYS A 24 -7.15 -14.88 -4.16
C CYS A 24 -5.82 -15.17 -3.44
N ALA A 25 -5.07 -14.13 -3.09
CA ALA A 25 -3.75 -14.22 -2.50
C ALA A 25 -3.67 -13.34 -1.24
N GLY A 26 -3.02 -13.86 -0.18
CA GLY A 26 -2.99 -13.17 1.11
C GLY A 26 -2.38 -11.77 1.05
N TRP A 27 -1.13 -11.65 0.57
CA TRP A 27 -0.50 -10.37 0.26
C TRP A 27 0.39 -10.55 -0.97
N LEU A 28 0.04 -9.88 -2.07
CA LEU A 28 0.86 -9.93 -3.27
C LEU A 28 2.11 -9.08 -3.05
N HIS A 29 3.29 -9.61 -3.37
CA HIS A 29 4.49 -8.76 -3.42
C HIS A 29 4.21 -7.59 -4.37
N ASP A 30 4.44 -6.36 -3.91
CA ASP A 30 4.14 -5.10 -4.59
C ASP A 30 2.70 -4.58 -4.56
N LEU A 31 1.80 -5.25 -3.84
CA LEU A 31 0.41 -4.81 -3.69
C LEU A 31 0.36 -3.36 -3.18
N GLU A 32 1.19 -3.00 -2.20
CA GLU A 32 1.21 -1.66 -1.61
C GLU A 32 1.49 -0.56 -2.65
N TYR A 33 2.28 -0.86 -3.69
CA TYR A 33 2.60 0.08 -4.76
C TYR A 33 1.49 0.13 -5.79
N VAL A 34 0.89 -1.02 -6.10
CA VAL A 34 -0.25 -1.11 -7.01
C VAL A 34 -1.45 -0.35 -6.45
N LEU A 35 -1.74 -0.51 -5.16
CA LEU A 35 -2.80 0.22 -4.45
C LEU A 35 -2.48 1.71 -4.36
N TRP A 36 -1.22 2.06 -4.10
CA TRP A 36 -0.81 3.47 -4.10
C TRP A 36 -0.96 4.12 -5.48
N ASP A 37 -0.63 3.40 -6.54
CA ASP A 37 -0.82 3.83 -7.92
C ASP A 37 -2.30 4.11 -8.23
N ALA A 38 -3.20 3.34 -7.63
CA ALA A 38 -4.64 3.59 -7.69
C ALA A 38 -5.06 4.82 -6.87
N VAL A 39 -4.51 5.01 -5.67
CA VAL A 39 -4.77 6.18 -4.81
C VAL A 39 -4.33 7.50 -5.48
N ILE A 40 -3.18 7.52 -6.15
CA ILE A 40 -2.71 8.71 -6.88
C ILE A 40 -3.33 8.82 -8.28
N GLY A 41 -4.12 7.84 -8.71
CA GLY A 41 -4.81 7.82 -9.99
C GLY A 41 -3.94 7.51 -11.20
N LYS A 42 -2.72 6.98 -11.02
CA LYS A 42 -1.86 6.48 -12.11
C LYS A 42 -2.44 5.18 -12.72
N ARG A 43 -3.01 4.29 -11.90
CA ARG A 43 -3.73 3.10 -12.35
C ARG A 43 -5.20 3.21 -11.99
N LYS A 44 -6.07 3.01 -12.96
CA LYS A 44 -7.52 2.95 -12.75
C LYS A 44 -8.02 1.55 -13.08
N GLY A 45 -9.02 1.07 -12.34
CA GLY A 45 -9.63 -0.25 -12.55
C GLY A 45 -8.92 -1.42 -11.88
N ILE A 46 -7.98 -1.14 -10.96
CA ILE A 46 -7.37 -2.18 -10.13
C ILE A 46 -8.22 -2.49 -8.89
N CYS A 47 -8.85 -1.45 -8.33
CA CYS A 47 -9.79 -1.55 -7.21
C CYS A 47 -11.01 -0.69 -7.51
N SER A 48 -12.09 -0.91 -6.78
CA SER A 48 -13.28 -0.08 -6.80
C SER A 48 -12.95 1.32 -6.27
N PRO A 49 -13.63 2.37 -6.77
CA PRO A 49 -13.39 3.74 -6.31
C PRO A 49 -13.58 3.89 -4.80
N GLU A 50 -14.55 3.16 -4.22
CA GLU A 50 -14.80 3.14 -2.77
C GLU A 50 -13.59 2.61 -1.99
N GLU A 51 -12.94 1.54 -2.47
CA GLU A 51 -11.75 0.95 -1.85
C GLU A 51 -10.55 1.90 -1.93
N VAL A 52 -10.39 2.58 -3.07
CA VAL A 52 -9.36 3.61 -3.27
C VAL A 52 -9.57 4.78 -2.31
N GLU A 53 -10.81 5.25 -2.14
CA GLU A 53 -11.15 6.30 -1.19
C GLU A 53 -10.91 5.86 0.26
N GLN A 54 -11.24 4.62 0.63
CA GLN A 54 -10.95 4.07 1.96
C GLN A 54 -9.45 4.00 2.24
N LEU A 55 -8.65 3.49 1.30
CA LEU A 55 -7.20 3.42 1.41
C LEU A 55 -6.59 4.81 1.59
N LYS A 56 -7.04 5.77 0.77
CA LYS A 56 -6.60 7.17 0.86
C LYS A 56 -6.95 7.76 2.22
N TYR A 57 -8.20 7.62 2.65
CA TYR A 57 -8.67 8.15 3.93
C TYR A 57 -7.90 7.57 5.12
N LEU A 58 -7.71 6.25 5.15
CA LEU A 58 -6.95 5.56 6.20
C LEU A 58 -5.49 5.98 6.20
N SER A 59 -4.87 6.14 5.02
CA SER A 59 -3.50 6.63 4.91
C SER A 59 -3.33 8.04 5.46
N GLU A 60 -4.24 8.94 5.11
CA GLU A 60 -4.25 10.33 5.61
C GLU A 60 -4.49 10.37 7.13
N LYS A 61 -5.36 9.49 7.65
CA LYS A 61 -5.64 9.38 9.09
C LYS A 61 -4.47 8.83 9.89
N CYS A 62 -3.78 7.81 9.38
CA CYS A 62 -2.57 7.27 10.01
C CYS A 62 -1.35 8.17 9.82
N GLY A 63 -1.37 9.05 8.81
CA GLY A 63 -0.16 9.73 8.34
C GLY A 63 0.88 8.77 7.77
N GLY A 64 0.46 7.64 7.18
CA GLY A 64 1.38 6.63 6.66
C GLY A 64 0.74 5.56 5.79
N TRP A 65 1.55 4.55 5.46
CA TRP A 65 1.19 3.46 4.55
C TRP A 65 1.71 2.14 5.09
N VAL A 66 1.06 1.03 4.76
CA VAL A 66 1.53 -0.31 5.12
C VAL A 66 2.24 -0.91 3.91
N ILE A 67 3.44 -1.43 4.14
CA ILE A 67 4.26 -2.07 3.13
C ILE A 67 4.56 -3.50 3.54
N TRP A 68 4.89 -4.34 2.58
CA TRP A 68 5.40 -5.66 2.86
C TRP A 68 6.92 -5.59 3.10
N ASP A 69 7.37 -5.88 4.31
CA ASP A 69 8.79 -5.95 4.62
C ASP A 69 9.29 -7.36 4.33
N GLU A 70 10.02 -7.53 3.22
CA GLU A 70 10.54 -8.84 2.81
C GLU A 70 11.54 -9.45 3.80
N GLN A 71 12.23 -8.63 4.60
CA GLN A 71 13.24 -9.12 5.54
C GLN A 71 12.58 -9.86 6.70
N VAL A 72 11.47 -9.32 7.22
CA VAL A 72 10.70 -9.95 8.30
C VAL A 72 9.51 -10.77 7.80
N LYS A 73 9.22 -10.72 6.49
CA LYS A 73 8.02 -11.30 5.85
C LYS A 73 6.74 -10.91 6.57
N ASP A 74 6.65 -9.63 6.94
CA ASP A 74 5.56 -9.08 7.74
C ASP A 74 5.17 -7.68 7.24
N GLU A 75 3.98 -7.26 7.64
CA GLU A 75 3.35 -6.03 7.17
C GLU A 75 3.78 -4.88 8.07
N ARG A 76 4.65 -4.01 7.53
CA ARG A 76 5.24 -2.91 8.27
C ARG A 76 4.53 -1.61 7.95
N PHE A 77 4.05 -0.94 9.00
CA PHE A 77 3.61 0.44 8.87
C PHE A 77 4.82 1.38 8.76
N VAL A 78 4.80 2.23 7.74
CA VAL A 78 5.79 3.28 7.53
C VAL A 78 5.11 4.65 7.46
N PRO A 79 5.71 5.69 8.04
CA PRO A 79 5.17 7.05 7.93
C PRO A 79 5.18 7.50 6.47
N MET A 80 4.26 8.39 6.11
CA MET A 80 4.03 8.84 4.74
C MET A 80 5.30 9.37 4.06
N LYS A 81 6.14 10.07 4.83
CA LYS A 81 7.43 10.58 4.35
C LYS A 81 8.40 9.47 3.93
N GLU A 82 8.40 8.35 4.65
CA GLU A 82 9.23 7.20 4.32
C GLU A 82 8.64 6.44 3.13
N TRP A 83 7.32 6.27 3.10
CA TRP A 83 6.62 5.65 1.97
C TRP A 83 6.91 6.37 0.66
N LEU A 84 6.81 7.70 0.62
CA LEU A 84 7.10 8.49 -0.58
C LEU A 84 8.54 8.27 -1.06
N ARG A 85 9.51 8.22 -0.14
CA ARG A 85 10.91 7.93 -0.50
C ARG A 85 11.07 6.53 -1.08
N LEU A 86 10.43 5.53 -0.49
CA LEU A 86 10.46 4.15 -1.00
C LEU A 86 9.79 4.06 -2.38
N TYR A 87 8.64 4.71 -2.54
CA TYR A 87 7.90 4.77 -3.81
C TYR A 87 8.72 5.47 -4.90
N GLU A 88 9.35 6.62 -4.60
CA GLU A 88 10.23 7.32 -5.53
C GLU A 88 11.48 6.50 -5.87
N ALA A 89 12.14 5.91 -4.87
CA ALA A 89 13.31 5.06 -5.07
C ALA A 89 12.96 3.84 -5.93
N ARG A 90 11.78 3.26 -5.74
CA ARG A 90 11.29 2.16 -6.56
C ARG A 90 10.94 2.60 -7.98
N GLY A 91 10.26 3.73 -8.13
CA GLY A 91 9.97 4.32 -9.44
C GLY A 91 11.25 4.58 -10.25
N ALA A 92 12.35 4.94 -9.59
CA ALA A 92 13.66 5.08 -10.21
C ALA A 92 14.31 3.73 -10.59
N LYS A 93 14.07 2.65 -9.82
CA LYS A 93 14.63 1.31 -10.10
C LYS A 93 13.93 0.54 -11.22
N VAL A 94 12.67 0.84 -11.53
CA VAL A 94 11.96 0.25 -12.69
C VAL A 94 12.63 0.62 -14.04
N SER A 95 13.57 1.57 -14.05
CA SER A 95 14.36 1.94 -15.23
C SER A 95 15.70 1.20 -15.38
N GLN A 96 16.03 0.19 -14.57
CA GLN A 96 17.16 -0.69 -14.88
C GLN A 96 16.65 -1.95 -15.60
N PRO A 97 16.89 -2.10 -16.92
CA PRO A 97 16.74 -3.40 -17.57
C PRO A 97 17.77 -4.35 -16.95
N ASP A 98 17.30 -5.50 -16.49
CA ASP A 98 18.13 -6.65 -16.17
C ASP A 98 18.85 -7.05 -17.48
N GLU A 99 20.18 -6.99 -17.47
CA GLU A 99 21.07 -7.37 -18.59
C GLU A 99 21.58 -8.80 -18.41
#